data_AF-A0A1J3FUG7-F1
#
_entry.id   AF-A0A1J3FUG7-F1
#
_cell.length_a   1.000
_cell.length_b   1.000
_cell.length_c   1.000
_cell.angle_alpha   90.00
_cell.angle_beta   90.00
_cell.angle_gamma   90.00
#
_symmetry.space_group_name_H-M   'P 1'
#
loop_
_entity.id
_entity.type
_entity.pdbx_description
1 polymer ?
#
loop_
_entity_poly.entity_id
_entity_poly.type
_entity_poly.pdbx_seq_one_letter_code
_entity_poly.pdbx_strand_id
1 'polypeptide(L)'
;RRGRGEKSSPRQKKKKEEKEKEEESAFATMAMAFKMATTGMRVTEECSSSFMEMKWKKVHRYIVFKIEEKSRIITVDKVGGAGESYHDLAASLPVDDCRYAVFDFDFVTVDNCRKSKIFFIYWSPEASRIRAKILYATSKAGLRRKLEGIHYELQATDPTEMAFDIIQDRAK
;
A
#
# COMPACT_ATOMS: atom_id res chain seq x y z
N ARG A 1 43.08 -20.70 39.19
CA ARG A 1 41.74 -21.30 39.46
C ARG A 1 40.91 -21.16 38.18
N ARG A 2 40.52 -22.31 37.63
CA ARG A 2 39.65 -22.61 36.47
C ARG A 2 38.89 -21.43 35.82
N GLY A 3 39.30 -21.04 34.61
CA GLY A 3 38.44 -20.35 33.65
C GLY A 3 37.45 -21.34 33.06
N ARG A 4 36.21 -21.32 33.56
CA ARG A 4 35.10 -22.11 33.02
C ARG A 4 34.62 -21.38 31.77
N GLY A 5 35.22 -21.70 30.62
CA GLY A 5 34.73 -21.20 29.33
C GLY A 5 33.32 -21.74 29.12
N GLU A 6 32.31 -20.87 29.23
CA GLU A 6 30.95 -21.12 28.76
C GLU A 6 31.01 -21.39 27.26
N LYS A 7 31.21 -22.66 26.89
CA LYS A 7 31.00 -23.10 25.51
C LYS A 7 29.51 -22.97 25.25
N SER A 8 29.14 -21.97 24.46
CA SER A 8 27.78 -21.80 23.95
C SER A 8 27.30 -23.11 23.31
N SER A 9 26.10 -23.53 23.68
CA SER A 9 25.54 -24.83 23.27
C SER A 9 25.39 -24.87 21.74
N PRO A 10 25.62 -26.02 21.07
CA PRO A 10 25.43 -26.15 19.61
C PRO A 10 24.05 -25.65 19.12
N ARG A 11 23.01 -25.75 19.96
CA ARG A 11 21.68 -25.18 19.70
C ARG A 11 21.66 -23.65 19.66
N GLN A 12 22.42 -22.97 20.52
CA GLN A 12 22.52 -21.51 20.53
C GLN A 12 23.31 -20.99 19.32
N LYS A 13 24.35 -21.73 18.90
CA LYS A 13 25.15 -21.38 17.73
C LYS A 13 24.33 -21.48 16.43
N LYS A 14 23.54 -22.56 16.28
CA LYS A 14 22.64 -22.74 15.13
C LYS A 14 21.55 -21.67 15.05
N LYS A 15 20.94 -21.31 16.19
CA LYS A 15 19.90 -20.27 16.26
C LYS A 15 20.44 -18.87 15.91
N LYS A 16 21.70 -18.60 16.23
CA LYS A 16 22.39 -17.36 15.86
C LYS A 16 22.70 -17.29 14.36
N GLU A 17 23.22 -18.38 13.78
CA GLU A 17 23.45 -18.48 12.33
C GLU A 17 22.16 -18.40 11.51
N GLU A 18 21.06 -19.01 11.98
CA GLU A 18 19.74 -18.90 11.33
C GLU A 18 19.24 -17.45 11.34
N LYS A 19 19.40 -16.74 12.47
CA LYS A 19 19.02 -15.33 12.58
C LYS A 19 19.88 -14.40 11.71
N GLU A 20 21.19 -14.60 11.65
CA GLU A 20 22.10 -13.83 10.79
C GLU A 20 21.77 -14.03 9.30
N LYS A 21 21.46 -15.25 8.88
CA LYS A 21 21.01 -15.53 7.50
C LYS A 21 19.66 -14.89 7.17
N GLU A 22 18.75 -14.85 8.13
CA GLU A 22 17.44 -14.20 7.98
C GLU A 22 17.60 -12.68 7.84
N GLU A 23 18.48 -12.05 8.62
CA GLU A 23 18.83 -10.63 8.53
C GLU A 23 19.52 -10.29 7.19
N GLU A 24 20.46 -11.12 6.74
CA GLU A 24 21.14 -10.94 5.44
C GLU A 24 20.16 -11.08 4.26
N SER A 25 19.25 -12.05 4.33
CA SER A 25 18.18 -12.24 3.34
C SER A 25 17.21 -11.06 3.29
N ALA A 26 16.83 -10.52 4.45
CA ALA A 26 15.98 -9.34 4.54
C ALA A 26 16.68 -8.11 3.95
N PHE A 27 17.96 -7.91 4.25
CA PHE A 27 18.75 -6.81 3.69
C PHE A 27 18.88 -6.89 2.17
N ALA A 28 19.19 -8.08 1.63
CA ALA A 28 19.26 -8.30 0.18
C ALA A 28 17.91 -8.05 -0.50
N THR A 29 16.81 -8.48 0.13
CA THR A 29 15.45 -8.23 -0.35
C THR A 29 15.14 -6.73 -0.37
N MET A 30 15.53 -6.00 0.67
CA MET A 30 15.36 -4.55 0.76
C MET A 30 16.14 -3.80 -0.32
N ALA A 31 17.40 -4.16 -0.51
CA ALA A 31 18.26 -3.54 -1.53
C ALA A 31 17.72 -3.77 -2.96
N MET A 32 17.23 -4.97 -3.26
CA MET A 32 16.61 -5.26 -4.55
C MET A 32 15.33 -4.47 -4.78
N ALA A 33 14.42 -4.43 -3.82
CA ALA A 33 13.17 -3.69 -3.94
C ALA A 33 13.42 -2.18 -4.08
N PHE A 34 14.37 -1.62 -3.31
CA PHE A 34 14.79 -0.23 -3.43
C PHE A 34 15.37 0.08 -4.81
N LYS A 35 16.21 -0.81 -5.35
CA LYS A 35 16.73 -0.68 -6.71
C LYS A 35 15.59 -0.71 -7.73
N MET A 36 14.64 -1.63 -7.61
CA MET A 36 13.48 -1.69 -8.52
C MET A 36 12.65 -0.40 -8.49
N ALA A 37 12.38 0.13 -7.30
CA ALA A 37 11.62 1.37 -7.13
C ALA A 37 12.34 2.61 -7.69
N THR A 38 13.66 2.68 -7.52
CA THR A 38 14.48 3.82 -7.98
C THR A 38 14.92 3.72 -9.43
N THR A 39 14.98 2.50 -9.99
CA THR A 39 15.35 2.25 -11.38
C THR A 39 14.15 1.70 -12.18
N GLY A 40 13.21 2.59 -12.50
CA GLY A 40 12.31 2.37 -13.64
C GLY A 40 10.95 1.73 -13.35
N MET A 41 10.37 1.95 -12.16
CA MET A 41 8.92 1.73 -12.00
C MET A 41 8.15 2.68 -12.91
N ARG A 42 7.42 2.14 -13.89
CA ARG A 42 6.60 2.93 -14.83
C ARG A 42 5.14 2.91 -14.39
N VAL A 43 4.51 4.06 -14.31
CA VAL A 43 3.06 4.18 -14.11
C VAL A 43 2.41 4.15 -15.48
N THR A 44 1.43 3.27 -15.71
CA THR A 44 0.68 3.28 -16.97
C THR A 44 -0.16 4.53 -17.11
N GLU A 45 -0.43 4.96 -18.35
CA GLU A 45 -1.28 6.12 -18.60
C GLU A 45 -2.72 5.91 -18.12
N GLU A 46 -3.19 4.65 -18.14
CA GLU A 46 -4.47 4.24 -17.58
C GLU A 46 -4.63 4.67 -16.12
N CYS A 47 -3.58 4.58 -15.29
CA CYS A 47 -3.67 4.99 -13.89
C CYS A 47 -4.00 6.48 -13.74
N SER A 48 -3.38 7.33 -14.56
CA SER A 48 -3.64 8.77 -14.59
C SER A 48 -5.02 9.07 -15.19
N SER A 49 -5.37 8.37 -16.27
CA SER A 49 -6.65 8.54 -16.97
C SER A 49 -7.83 8.20 -16.05
N SER A 50 -7.87 7.01 -15.47
CA SER A 50 -8.94 6.59 -14.55
C SER A 50 -9.06 7.53 -13.36
N PHE A 51 -7.92 8.01 -12.82
CA PHE A 51 -7.93 8.97 -11.71
C PHE A 51 -8.51 10.33 -12.12
N MET A 52 -8.21 10.83 -13.31
CA MET A 52 -8.83 12.06 -13.83
C MET A 52 -10.34 11.87 -14.04
N GLU A 53 -10.78 10.71 -14.53
CA GLU A 53 -12.20 10.40 -14.69
C GLU A 53 -12.93 10.34 -13.34
N MET A 54 -12.34 9.73 -12.32
CA MET A 54 -12.84 9.80 -10.95
C MET A 54 -12.97 11.24 -10.47
N LYS A 55 -11.89 12.03 -10.56
CA LYS A 55 -11.82 13.38 -10.00
C LYS A 55 -12.80 14.35 -10.65
N TRP A 56 -12.89 14.34 -11.98
CA TRP A 56 -13.63 15.34 -12.75
C TRP A 56 -15.02 14.86 -13.19
N LYS A 57 -15.13 13.62 -13.66
CA LYS A 57 -16.41 13.09 -14.15
C LYS A 57 -17.24 12.46 -13.03
N LYS A 58 -16.63 12.17 -11.87
CA LYS A 58 -17.28 11.52 -10.71
C LYS A 58 -17.98 10.20 -11.06
N VAL A 59 -17.45 9.49 -12.06
CA VAL A 59 -17.99 8.21 -12.57
C VAL A 59 -17.48 7.00 -11.79
N HIS A 60 -16.43 7.17 -11.01
CA HIS A 60 -15.79 6.12 -10.22
C HIS A 60 -15.74 6.54 -8.75
N ARG A 61 -16.02 5.60 -7.84
CA ARG A 61 -15.91 5.84 -6.40
C ARG A 61 -14.51 5.55 -5.88
N TYR A 62 -13.89 4.51 -6.42
CA TYR A 62 -12.53 4.11 -6.07
C TYR A 62 -11.78 3.54 -7.26
N ILE A 63 -10.46 3.53 -7.16
CA ILE A 63 -9.56 2.84 -8.08
C ILE A 63 -8.54 2.10 -7.24
N VAL A 64 -8.32 0.83 -7.55
CA VAL A 64 -7.26 0.00 -6.97
C VAL A 64 -6.16 -0.13 -8.01
N PHE A 65 -4.91 0.02 -7.59
CA PHE A 65 -3.72 -0.17 -8.39
C PHE A 65 -2.88 -1.32 -7.83
N LYS A 66 -2.19 -2.00 -8.74
CA LYS A 66 -1.22 -3.04 -8.42
C LYS A 66 0.13 -2.76 -9.08
N ILE A 67 1.17 -3.33 -8.49
CA ILE A 67 2.51 -3.42 -9.07
C ILE A 67 2.67 -4.78 -9.71
N GLU A 68 2.89 -4.80 -11.01
CA GLU A 68 3.34 -5.99 -11.73
C GLU A 68 4.87 -6.11 -11.59
N GLU A 69 5.32 -6.97 -10.66
CA GLU A 69 6.74 -7.08 -10.30
C GLU A 69 7.65 -7.43 -11.50
N LYS A 70 7.18 -8.33 -12.38
CA LYS A 70 7.97 -8.82 -13.52
C LYS A 70 8.22 -7.72 -14.56
N SER A 71 7.19 -6.94 -14.87
CA SER A 71 7.25 -5.86 -15.87
C SER A 71 7.64 -4.52 -15.27
N ARG A 72 7.69 -4.40 -13.93
CA ARG A 72 8.02 -3.17 -13.19
C ARG A 72 7.09 -2.01 -13.57
N ILE A 73 5.81 -2.33 -13.74
CA ILE A 73 4.77 -1.35 -14.07
C ILE A 73 3.72 -1.29 -12.97
N ILE A 74 3.18 -0.10 -12.76
CA ILE A 74 2.01 0.14 -11.92
C ILE A 74 0.81 0.26 -12.85
N THR A 75 -0.18 -0.61 -12.67
CA THR A 75 -1.39 -0.65 -13.48
C THR A 75 -2.63 -0.52 -12.61
N VAL A 76 -3.76 -0.27 -13.25
CA VAL A 76 -5.07 -0.40 -12.61
C VAL A 76 -5.34 -1.89 -12.38
N ASP A 77 -5.84 -2.21 -11.19
CA ASP A 77 -6.29 -3.55 -10.80
C ASP A 77 -7.81 -3.63 -10.83
N LYS A 78 -8.49 -2.61 -10.29
CA LYS A 78 -9.95 -2.49 -10.30
C LYS A 78 -10.37 -1.03 -10.35
N VAL A 79 -11.46 -0.75 -11.05
CA VAL A 79 -12.15 0.53 -11.00
C VAL A 79 -13.55 0.29 -10.44
N GLY A 80 -13.85 0.96 -9.33
CA GLY A 80 -15.16 0.90 -8.70
C GLY A 80 -16.16 1.85 -9.35
N GLY A 81 -17.36 1.37 -9.66
CA GLY A 81 -18.44 2.19 -10.22
C GLY A 81 -18.92 3.28 -9.26
N ALA A 82 -19.69 4.25 -9.77
CA ALA A 82 -20.21 5.38 -8.99
C ALA A 82 -21.12 4.97 -7.81
N GLY A 83 -21.79 3.81 -7.92
CA GLY A 83 -22.69 3.25 -6.90
C GLY A 83 -22.03 2.25 -5.96
N GLU A 84 -20.75 1.92 -6.17
CA GLU A 84 -20.01 1.08 -5.23
C GLU A 84 -19.62 1.88 -4.00
N SER A 85 -19.60 1.19 -2.87
CA SER A 85 -19.33 1.75 -1.56
C SER A 85 -17.88 1.49 -1.12
N TYR A 86 -17.52 2.08 0.01
CA TYR A 86 -16.27 1.75 0.69
C TYR A 86 -16.14 0.25 1.02
N HIS A 87 -17.25 -0.43 1.34
CA HIS A 87 -17.23 -1.87 1.63
C HIS A 87 -16.82 -2.69 0.39
N ASP A 88 -17.24 -2.26 -0.80
CA ASP A 88 -16.87 -2.92 -2.06
C ASP A 88 -15.38 -2.71 -2.40
N LEU A 89 -14.84 -1.54 -2.06
CA LEU A 89 -13.39 -1.30 -2.09
C LEU A 89 -12.67 -2.26 -1.14
N ALA A 90 -13.07 -2.32 0.13
CA ALA A 90 -12.45 -3.19 1.12
C ALA A 90 -12.50 -4.67 0.70
N ALA A 91 -13.63 -5.13 0.15
CA ALA A 91 -13.79 -6.48 -0.37
C ALA A 91 -12.93 -6.77 -1.63
N SER A 92 -12.48 -5.73 -2.34
CA SER A 92 -11.61 -5.89 -3.52
C SER A 92 -10.12 -6.01 -3.17
N LEU A 93 -9.74 -5.76 -1.91
CA LEU A 93 -8.34 -5.79 -1.49
C LEU A 93 -7.95 -7.23 -1.06
N PRO A 94 -6.82 -7.75 -1.57
CA PRO A 94 -6.37 -9.11 -1.24
C PRO A 94 -5.83 -9.18 0.20
N VAL A 95 -6.00 -10.32 0.86
CA VAL A 95 -5.52 -10.53 2.25
C VAL A 95 -4.03 -10.86 2.33
N ASP A 96 -3.42 -11.26 1.22
CA ASP A 96 -2.07 -11.83 1.13
C ASP A 96 -1.13 -11.05 0.20
N ASP A 97 -1.59 -9.90 -0.32
CA ASP A 97 -0.79 -9.04 -1.20
C ASP A 97 -1.08 -7.55 -0.97
N CYS A 98 -0.14 -6.69 -1.36
CA CYS A 98 -0.27 -5.25 -1.20
C CYS A 98 -1.02 -4.62 -2.38
N ARG A 99 -1.69 -3.50 -2.15
CA ARG A 99 -2.33 -2.67 -3.18
C ARG A 99 -2.19 -1.19 -2.85
N TYR A 100 -2.38 -0.34 -3.86
CA TYR A 100 -2.74 1.05 -3.61
C TYR A 100 -4.20 1.23 -3.97
N ALA A 101 -4.90 2.11 -3.27
CA ALA A 101 -6.23 2.51 -3.67
C ALA A 101 -6.39 4.02 -3.57
N VAL A 102 -7.29 4.58 -4.36
CA VAL A 102 -7.79 5.93 -4.18
C VAL A 102 -9.29 5.86 -4.01
N PHE A 103 -9.81 6.57 -3.04
CA PHE A 103 -11.23 6.62 -2.71
C PHE A 103 -11.69 8.06 -2.66
N ASP A 104 -12.76 8.39 -3.39
CA ASP A 104 -13.39 9.70 -3.34
C ASP A 104 -14.53 9.68 -2.33
N PHE A 105 -14.29 10.32 -1.17
CA PHE A 105 -15.25 10.39 -0.08
C PHE A 105 -16.06 11.69 -0.19
N ASP A 106 -17.33 11.58 -0.55
CA ASP A 106 -18.29 12.66 -0.54
C ASP A 106 -19.07 12.74 0.77
N PHE A 107 -19.23 13.96 1.28
CA PHE A 107 -19.96 14.25 2.51
C PHE A 107 -20.72 15.57 2.38
N VAL A 108 -21.78 15.70 3.18
CA VAL A 108 -22.62 16.90 3.25
C VAL A 108 -22.28 17.63 4.55
N THR A 109 -21.94 18.92 4.46
CA THR A 109 -21.71 19.75 5.64
C THR A 109 -23.02 20.21 6.27
N VAL A 110 -22.95 20.77 7.48
CA VAL A 110 -24.10 21.33 8.20
C VAL A 110 -24.87 22.38 7.39
N ASP A 111 -24.17 23.11 6.53
CA ASP A 111 -24.76 24.11 5.61
C ASP A 111 -25.41 23.48 4.36
N ASN A 112 -25.59 22.16 4.34
CA ASN A 112 -26.10 21.39 3.20
C ASN A 112 -25.24 21.51 1.93
N CYS A 113 -23.95 21.85 2.08
CA CYS A 113 -23.00 21.91 0.97
C CYS A 113 -22.34 20.54 0.78
N ARG A 114 -22.38 20.03 -0.46
CA ARG A 114 -21.66 18.80 -0.83
C ARG A 114 -20.17 19.11 -1.00
N LYS A 115 -19.33 18.37 -0.29
CA LYS A 115 -17.87 18.40 -0.44
C LYS A 115 -17.37 16.98 -0.71
N SER A 116 -16.20 16.88 -1.35
CA SER A 116 -15.53 15.60 -1.57
C SER A 116 -14.06 15.70 -1.21
N LYS A 117 -13.52 14.68 -0.55
CA LYS A 117 -12.11 14.55 -0.20
C LYS A 117 -11.59 13.24 -0.79
N ILE A 118 -10.46 13.32 -1.50
CA ILE A 118 -9.82 12.16 -2.13
C ILE A 118 -8.77 11.59 -1.17
N PHE A 119 -8.90 10.32 -0.84
CA PHE A 119 -8.00 9.57 0.04
C PHE A 119 -7.15 8.62 -0.78
N PHE A 120 -5.84 8.62 -0.54
CA PHE A 120 -4.91 7.61 -1.05
C PHE A 120 -4.62 6.60 0.05
N ILE A 121 -4.86 5.34 -0.24
CA ILE A 121 -4.75 4.22 0.69
C ILE A 121 -3.60 3.33 0.23
N TYR A 122 -2.65 3.11 1.11
CA TYR A 122 -1.62 2.10 0.97
C TYR A 122 -2.06 0.85 1.76
N TRP A 123 -2.49 -0.17 1.03
CA TRP A 123 -2.91 -1.46 1.58
C TRP A 123 -1.72 -2.41 1.65
N SER A 124 -1.39 -2.85 2.87
CA SER A 124 -0.24 -3.73 3.14
C SER A 124 -0.58 -4.73 4.25
N PRO A 125 -1.35 -5.78 3.96
CA PRO A 125 -1.79 -6.72 4.97
C PRO A 125 -0.63 -7.51 5.55
N GLU A 126 -0.80 -8.00 6.77
CA GLU A 126 0.30 -8.63 7.50
C GLU A 126 0.79 -9.91 6.82
N ALA A 127 -0.12 -10.65 6.18
CA ALA A 127 0.21 -11.86 5.43
C ALA A 127 0.96 -11.60 4.11
N SER A 128 1.10 -10.35 3.68
CA SER A 128 1.86 -10.01 2.47
C SER A 128 3.32 -10.43 2.56
N ARG A 129 3.85 -10.88 1.42
CA ARG A 129 5.27 -11.20 1.27
C ARG A 129 6.13 -9.99 1.62
N ILE A 130 7.18 -10.17 2.42
CA ILE A 130 8.11 -9.09 2.83
C ILE A 130 8.61 -8.30 1.62
N ARG A 131 8.98 -9.00 0.54
CA ARG A 131 9.43 -8.39 -0.72
C ARG A 131 8.36 -7.49 -1.35
N ALA A 132 7.09 -7.90 -1.33
CA ALA A 132 5.97 -7.08 -1.82
C ALA A 132 5.77 -5.85 -0.94
N LYS A 133 5.75 -6.01 0.40
CA LYS A 133 5.65 -4.90 1.35
C LYS A 133 6.72 -3.83 1.07
N ILE A 134 7.98 -4.25 0.88
CA ILE A 134 9.07 -3.31 0.59
C ILE A 134 8.90 -2.66 -0.80
N LEU A 135 8.56 -3.44 -1.83
CA LEU A 135 8.37 -2.92 -3.19
C LEU A 135 7.26 -1.87 -3.25
N TYR A 136 6.12 -2.14 -2.62
CA TYR A 136 5.03 -1.17 -2.55
C TYR A 136 5.37 0.03 -1.64
N ALA A 137 6.04 -0.17 -0.50
CA ALA A 137 6.44 0.97 0.35
C ALA A 137 7.37 1.94 -0.41
N THR A 138 8.36 1.39 -1.12
CA THR A 138 9.37 2.18 -1.85
C THR A 138 8.84 2.78 -3.15
N SER A 139 7.90 2.13 -3.83
CA SER A 139 7.33 2.60 -5.10
C SER A 139 6.20 3.63 -4.93
N LYS A 140 5.66 3.80 -3.71
CA LYS A 140 4.52 4.67 -3.40
C LYS A 140 4.70 6.09 -3.92
N ALA A 141 5.88 6.67 -3.71
CA ALA A 141 6.19 8.05 -4.09
C ALA A 141 6.06 8.29 -5.61
N GLY A 142 6.38 7.28 -6.43
CA GLY A 142 6.28 7.37 -7.89
C GLY A 142 4.84 7.50 -8.37
N LEU A 143 3.95 6.63 -7.87
CA LEU A 143 2.52 6.71 -8.17
C LEU A 143 1.90 7.98 -7.59
N ARG A 144 2.19 8.29 -6.33
CA ARG A 144 1.60 9.43 -5.61
C ARG A 144 1.82 10.76 -6.32
N ARG A 145 2.99 10.97 -6.94
CA ARG A 145 3.32 12.16 -7.72
C ARG A 145 2.49 12.31 -9.00
N LYS A 146 1.98 11.21 -9.56
CA LYS A 146 1.12 11.23 -10.76
C LYS A 146 -0.35 11.54 -10.42
N LEU A 147 -0.76 11.34 -9.16
CA LEU A 147 -2.12 11.50 -8.69
C LEU A 147 -2.30 12.85 -7.99
N GLU A 148 -2.47 13.92 -8.77
CA GLU A 148 -2.62 15.28 -8.24
C GLU A 148 -4.03 15.57 -7.72
N GLY A 149 -4.14 16.02 -6.46
CA GLY A 149 -5.42 16.33 -5.80
C GLY A 149 -5.89 15.30 -4.78
N ILE A 150 -5.03 14.37 -4.37
CA ILE A 150 -5.22 13.60 -3.14
C ILE A 150 -5.09 14.55 -1.95
N HIS A 151 -6.07 14.48 -1.06
CA HIS A 151 -6.20 15.31 0.13
C HIS A 151 -5.55 14.65 1.35
N TYR A 152 -5.70 13.33 1.48
CA TYR A 152 -5.21 12.56 2.63
C TYR A 152 -4.51 11.28 2.18
N GLU A 153 -3.51 10.86 2.95
CA GLU A 153 -2.88 9.55 2.82
C GLU A 153 -3.17 8.69 4.05
N LEU A 154 -3.47 7.42 3.82
CA LEU A 154 -3.71 6.40 4.82
C LEU A 154 -2.86 5.18 4.49
N GLN A 155 -2.31 4.55 5.50
CA GLN A 155 -1.79 3.19 5.41
C GLN A 155 -2.69 2.30 6.25
N ALA A 156 -3.00 1.12 5.73
CA ALA A 156 -3.77 0.13 6.46
C ALA A 156 -3.23 -1.28 6.21
N THR A 157 -3.29 -2.07 7.27
CA THR A 157 -2.92 -3.49 7.26
C THR A 157 -4.13 -4.39 7.44
N ASP A 158 -5.25 -3.83 7.92
CA ASP A 158 -6.53 -4.50 8.06
C ASP A 158 -7.68 -3.62 7.50
N PRO A 159 -8.75 -4.19 6.90
CA PRO A 159 -9.84 -3.37 6.36
C PRO A 159 -10.59 -2.56 7.42
N THR A 160 -10.47 -2.94 8.70
CA THR A 160 -10.97 -2.17 9.84
C THR A 160 -10.11 -0.96 10.17
N GLU A 161 -8.81 -0.96 9.87
CA GLU A 161 -7.92 0.20 10.01
C GLU A 161 -8.13 1.25 8.91
N MET A 162 -8.79 0.83 7.82
CA MET A 162 -9.27 1.73 6.79
C MET A 162 -10.61 2.40 7.16
N ALA A 163 -11.16 2.12 8.35
CA ALA A 163 -12.54 2.43 8.73
C ALA A 163 -12.98 3.85 8.38
N PHE A 164 -14.21 3.90 7.88
CA PHE A 164 -15.00 5.10 7.59
C PHE A 164 -14.93 6.14 8.72
N ASP A 165 -14.81 5.73 9.98
CA ASP A 165 -14.67 6.63 11.12
C ASP A 165 -13.37 7.44 11.09
N ILE A 166 -12.24 6.86 10.69
CA ILE A 166 -10.96 7.58 10.55
C ILE A 166 -11.02 8.54 9.36
N ILE A 167 -11.68 8.12 8.28
CA ILE A 167 -11.89 8.93 7.08
C ILE A 167 -12.82 10.11 7.41
N GLN A 168 -13.92 9.86 8.14
CA GLN A 168 -14.92 10.84 8.52
C GLN A 168 -14.38 11.82 9.58
N ASP A 169 -13.62 11.33 10.57
CA ASP A 169 -12.99 12.16 11.60
C ASP A 169 -11.93 13.09 11.01
N ARG A 170 -11.12 12.60 10.05
CA ARG A 170 -10.18 13.43 9.27
C ARG A 170 -10.87 14.35 8.25
N ALA A 171 -12.10 14.01 7.85
CA ALA A 171 -12.86 14.76 6.86
C ALA A 171 -13.69 15.91 7.46
N LYS A 172 -14.07 15.83 8.74
CA LYS A 172 -14.63 16.95 9.50
C LYS A 172 -13.60 18.07 9.69
#